data_AF-A0A959T6Q4-F1
#
_entry.id   AF-A0A959T6Q4-F1
#
_cell.length_a   1.000
_cell.length_b   1.000
_cell.length_c   1.000
_cell.angle_alpha   90.00
_cell.angle_beta   90.00
_cell.angle_gamma   90.00
#
_symmetry.space_group_name_H-M   'P 1'
#
loop_
_entity.id
_entity.type
_entity.pdbx_description
1 polymer ?
#
loop_
_entity_poly.entity_id
_entity_poly.type
_entity_poly.pdbx_seq_one_letter_code
_entity_poly.pdbx_strand_id
1 'polypeptide(L)' 'MKRVLFSGLIMMSSLQLAAQSWAPVGASWTYKQVAVAGPDTNLAAIEVVGDTLIQGRSCRRVEMTEGWSMCYT' A
#
# COMPACT_ATOMS: atom_id res chain seq x y z
N MET A 1 -46.81 10.09 31.26
CA MET A 1 -45.55 9.31 31.34
C MET A 1 -45.27 8.69 29.98
N LYS A 2 -44.01 8.67 29.54
CA LYS A 2 -43.45 8.26 28.22
C LYS A 2 -42.99 9.48 27.41
N ARG A 3 -41.85 9.32 26.73
CA ARG A 3 -40.95 10.35 26.16
C ARG A 3 -40.03 10.84 27.30
N VAL A 4 -38.78 10.44 27.43
CA VAL A 4 -37.69 10.50 26.44
C VAL A 4 -36.60 9.53 26.89
N LEU A 5 -36.43 8.36 26.26
CA LEU A 5 -35.26 7.50 26.49
C LEU A 5 -34.99 6.61 25.26
N PHE A 6 -34.83 7.19 24.07
CA PHE A 6 -34.41 6.43 22.87
C PHE A 6 -33.60 7.29 21.89
N SER A 7 -32.77 8.20 22.37
CA SER A 7 -31.93 9.06 21.51
C SER A 7 -30.44 9.01 21.86
N GLY A 8 -29.98 7.87 22.40
CA GLY A 8 -28.56 7.67 22.76
C GLY A 8 -27.88 6.50 22.03
N LEU A 9 -28.61 5.67 21.28
CA LEU A 9 -28.08 4.42 20.71
C LEU A 9 -27.68 4.49 19.22
N ILE A 10 -27.71 5.68 18.60
CA ILE A 10 -27.42 5.89 17.16
C ILE A 10 -26.15 6.74 16.97
N MET A 11 -25.20 6.67 17.92
CA MET A 11 -23.86 7.27 17.76
C MET A 11 -22.71 6.28 17.92
N MET A 12 -23.00 4.97 17.93
CA MET A 12 -21.99 3.91 17.84
C MET A 12 -22.06 3.16 16.49
N SER A 13 -22.61 3.82 15.46
CA SER A 13 -22.40 3.42 14.07
C SER A 13 -20.94 3.71 13.73
N SER A 14 -20.11 2.78 14.15
CA SER A 14 -18.70 2.64 13.83
C SER A 14 -18.39 3.24 12.47
N LEU A 15 -17.59 4.31 12.48
CA LEU A 15 -16.69 4.66 11.40
C LEU A 15 -15.72 3.48 11.23
N GLN A 16 -16.23 2.38 10.66
CA GLN A 16 -15.41 1.43 9.95
C GLN A 16 -14.92 2.22 8.74
N LEU A 17 -13.85 2.99 8.93
CA LEU A 17 -12.95 3.29 7.82
C LEU A 17 -12.62 1.91 7.26
N ALA A 18 -13.34 1.52 6.21
CA ALA A 18 -12.96 0.39 5.39
C ALA A 18 -11.47 0.58 5.16
N ALA A 19 -10.66 -0.42 5.56
CA ALA A 19 -9.25 -0.41 5.27
C ALA A 19 -9.13 -0.12 3.77
N GLN A 20 -8.76 1.12 3.43
CA GLN A 20 -8.68 1.51 2.04
C GLN A 20 -7.66 0.56 1.43
N SER A 21 -8.02 -0.10 0.32
CA SER A 21 -7.11 -1.01 -0.36
C SER A 21 -5.98 -0.16 -0.94
N TRP A 22 -4.97 0.09 -0.13
CA TRP A 22 -3.81 0.85 -0.51
C TRP A 22 -3.01 0.01 -1.49
N ALA A 23 -2.63 0.64 -2.62
CA ALA A 23 -1.90 0.03 -3.72
C ALA A 23 -2.61 -1.21 -4.33
N PRO A 24 -3.69 -1.03 -5.11
CA PRO A 24 -4.30 -2.12 -5.88
C PRO A 24 -3.33 -2.69 -6.93
N VAL A 25 -3.64 -3.88 -7.46
CA VAL A 25 -2.88 -4.47 -8.58
C VAL A 25 -2.84 -3.48 -9.76
N GLY A 26 -1.65 -3.25 -10.31
CA GLY A 26 -1.35 -2.25 -11.33
C GLY A 26 -0.96 -0.87 -10.77
N ALA A 27 -1.05 -0.64 -9.46
CA ALA A 27 -0.51 0.58 -8.87
C ALA A 27 1.02 0.60 -8.98
N SER A 28 1.58 1.71 -9.47
CA SER A 28 3.01 1.89 -9.64
C SER A 28 3.51 3.19 -9.03
N TRP A 29 4.78 3.19 -8.65
CA TRP A 29 5.46 4.37 -8.11
C TRP A 29 6.92 4.36 -8.56
N THR A 30 7.47 5.56 -8.68
CA THR A 30 8.83 5.77 -9.16
C THR A 30 9.67 6.41 -8.08
N TYR A 31 10.86 5.85 -7.86
CA TYR A 31 11.85 6.35 -6.91
C TYR A 31 13.10 6.81 -7.64
N LYS A 32 13.79 7.81 -7.08
CA LYS A 32 15.14 8.14 -7.51
C LYS A 32 16.06 7.00 -7.12
N GLN A 33 16.76 6.41 -8.09
CA GLN A 33 17.74 5.37 -7.79
C GLN A 33 19.03 6.03 -7.30
N VAL A 34 19.53 5.58 -6.15
CA VAL A 34 20.85 6.00 -5.64
C VAL A 34 21.94 5.21 -6.35
N ALA A 35 22.91 5.89 -6.93
CA ALA A 35 24.08 5.28 -7.57
C ALA A 35 25.25 5.16 -6.59
N VAL A 36 25.89 3.99 -6.53
CA VAL A 36 27.20 3.81 -5.90
C VAL A 36 28.25 4.12 -6.99
N ALA A 37 28.91 5.27 -6.88
CA ALA A 37 29.98 5.77 -7.77
C ALA A 37 29.58 6.51 -9.07
N GLY A 38 28.44 7.21 -9.10
CA GLY A 38 28.10 8.11 -10.21
C GLY A 38 26.93 9.04 -9.90
N PRO A 39 26.60 9.99 -10.79
CA PRO A 39 25.40 10.80 -10.63
C PRO A 39 24.14 9.92 -10.72
N ASP A 40 23.17 10.17 -9.84
CA ASP A 40 21.85 9.54 -9.89
C ASP A 40 21.13 9.94 -11.19
N THR A 41 21.27 9.12 -12.21
CA THR A 41 20.68 9.36 -13.55
C THR A 41 19.49 8.47 -13.83
N ASN A 42 19.20 7.50 -12.95
CA ASN A 42 18.21 6.48 -13.20
C ASN A 42 17.05 6.54 -12.21
N LEU A 43 15.88 6.12 -12.68
CA LEU A 43 14.66 5.96 -11.89
C LEU A 43 14.39 4.48 -11.69
N ALA A 44 13.91 4.12 -10.51
CA ALA A 44 13.40 2.78 -10.23
C ALA A 44 11.87 2.82 -10.22
N ALA A 45 11.24 2.00 -11.05
CA ALA A 45 9.80 1.82 -11.06
C ALA A 45 9.45 0.50 -10.38
N ILE A 46 8.46 0.54 -9.48
CA ILE A 46 7.95 -0.64 -8.81
C ILE A 46 6.43 -0.66 -8.98
N GLU A 47 5.90 -1.85 -9.25
CA GLU A 47 4.49 -2.10 -9.52
C GLU A 47 3.94 -3.19 -8.60
N VAL A 48 2.68 -3.04 -8.18
CA VAL A 48 1.93 -4.11 -7.53
C VAL A 48 1.43 -5.09 -8.59
N VAL A 49 2.00 -6.30 -8.63
CA VAL A 49 1.67 -7.30 -9.65
C VAL A 49 0.62 -8.32 -9.19
N GLY A 50 0.29 -8.34 -7.90
CA GLY A 50 -0.69 -9.30 -7.40
C GLY A 50 -0.84 -9.29 -5.90
N ASP A 51 -1.68 -10.20 -5.42
CA ASP A 51 -1.97 -10.40 -4.01
C ASP A 51 -1.38 -11.71 -3.52
N THR A 52 -1.03 -11.74 -2.24
CA THR A 52 -0.50 -12.94 -1.61
C THR A 52 -0.90 -13.02 -0.13
N LEU A 53 -0.73 -14.20 0.45
CA LEU A 53 -0.90 -14.46 1.87
C LEU A 53 0.44 -14.87 2.48
N ILE A 54 0.94 -14.07 3.42
CA ILE A 54 2.15 -14.39 4.17
C ILE A 54 1.74 -14.57 5.63
N GLN A 55 1.91 -15.79 6.16
CA GLN A 55 1.54 -16.13 7.54
C GLN A 55 0.08 -15.76 7.89
N GLY A 56 -0.84 -15.96 6.95
CA GLY A 56 -2.26 -15.61 7.12
C GLY A 56 -2.58 -14.12 7.02
N ARG A 57 -1.62 -13.26 6.66
CA ARG A 57 -1.84 -11.83 6.43
C ARG A 57 -1.91 -11.55 4.93
N SER A 58 -2.92 -10.77 4.53
CA SER A 58 -3.03 -10.26 3.16
C SER A 58 -1.92 -9.26 2.88
N CYS A 59 -1.13 -9.52 1.85
CA CYS A 59 -0.03 -8.70 1.40
C CYS A 59 -0.16 -8.44 -0.12
N ARG A 60 0.48 -7.37 -0.58
CA ARG A 60 0.64 -7.08 -2.02
C ARG A 60 2.01 -7.57 -2.47
N ARG A 61 2.07 -8.31 -3.58
CA ARG A 61 3.33 -8.63 -4.26
C ARG A 61 3.72 -7.42 -5.11
N VAL A 62 4.94 -6.95 -4.93
CA VAL A 62 5.50 -5.83 -5.66
C VAL A 62 6.71 -6.30 -6.45
N GLU A 63 6.86 -5.84 -7.69
CA GLU A 63 7.98 -6.16 -8.57
C GLU A 63 8.60 -4.89 -9.13
N MET A 64 9.92 -4.90 -9.30
CA MET A 64 10.65 -3.83 -9.96
C MET A 64 10.56 -4.03 -11.47
N THR A 65 10.00 -3.03 -12.16
CA THR A 65 9.80 -3.08 -13.61
C THR A 65 10.87 -2.31 -14.37
N GLU A 66 11.44 -1.28 -13.74
CA GLU A 66 12.55 -0.50 -14.27
C GLU A 66 13.52 -0.15 -13.15
N GLY A 67 14.80 -0.03 -13.49
CA GLY A 67 15.85 0.31 -12.53
C GLY A 67 16.39 -0.87 -11.70
N TRP A 68 17.53 -0.58 -11.08
CA TRP A 68 18.47 -1.43 -10.34
C TRP A 68 19.07 -2.69 -11.03
N SER A 69 20.28 -2.51 -11.56
CA SER A 69 21.28 -3.56 -11.73
C SER A 69 21.99 -3.79 -10.39
N MET A 70 21.80 -4.95 -9.74
CA MET A 70 22.73 -5.41 -8.70
C MET A 70 24.05 -5.77 -9.39
N CYS A 71 25.11 -5.00 -9.13
CA CYS A 71 26.47 -5.48 -9.41
C CYS A 71 26.74 -6.61 -8.40
N TYR A 72 26.61 -7.87 -8.84
CA TYR A 72 27.20 -8.98 -8.10
C TYR A 72 28.72 -8.90 -8.30
N THR A 73 29.45 -8.59 -7.23
CA THR A 73 30.90 -8.88 -7.13
C THR A 73 31.11 -10.31 -6.70
#